data_AF-A0A5N0EC36-F1
#
_entry.id   AF-A0A5N0EC36-F1
#
_cell.length_a   1.000
_cell.length_b   1.000
_cell.length_c   1.000
_cell.angle_alpha   90.00
_cell.angle_beta   90.00
_cell.angle_gamma   90.00
#
_symmetry.space_group_name_H-M   'P 1'
#
loop_
_entity.id
_entity.type
_entity.pdbx_description
1 polymer ?
#
loop_
_entity_poly.entity_id
_entity_poly.type
_entity_poly.pdbx_seq_one_letter_code
_entity_poly.pdbx_strand_id
1 'polypeptide(L)'
;MYQRRWPSGQKLAIAQAKDQYWNQFVETSSFEAFAESMMVAIHEETHMWDLDGSRTEWDKYTASWINAGQQMTNIPLYAGFPRKEILPLIKDKLSDDMDGIYLRDKQQGDYHLQGVTAELNAGLMGLPAVTVVQEYIKGIGASNSRDIAATNLRYLLLYLRVAKDKHPDYWAKIKNEPKLRDWALTQFLRTAYWLEKSAPYSGKLGSPNADKITEKNYAPENISILEEFTGRKVRTDAQKNCTA
;
A
#
# COMPACT_ATOMS: atom_id res chain seq x y z
N MET A 1 -14.50 19.50 5.80
CA MET A 1 -13.98 18.65 6.90
C MET A 1 -13.24 17.43 6.34
N TYR A 2 -13.89 16.60 5.51
CA TYR A 2 -13.25 15.42 4.92
C TYR A 2 -11.99 15.68 4.09
N GLN A 3 -11.98 16.71 3.22
CA GLN A 3 -10.80 17.06 2.41
C GLN A 3 -9.53 17.35 3.25
N ARG A 4 -9.69 17.99 4.40
CA ARG A 4 -8.57 18.34 5.28
C ARG A 4 -8.09 17.13 6.08
N ARG A 5 -8.99 16.21 6.45
CA ARG A 5 -8.71 15.15 7.44
C ARG A 5 -8.54 13.75 6.80
N TRP A 6 -9.02 13.55 5.57
CA TRP A 6 -8.88 12.33 4.76
C TRP A 6 -8.59 12.69 3.29
N PRO A 7 -7.42 13.27 2.98
CA PRO A 7 -7.15 13.82 1.64
C PRO A 7 -7.15 12.75 0.53
N SER A 8 -6.74 11.52 0.84
CA SER A 8 -6.78 10.41 -0.11
C SER A 8 -8.15 9.73 -0.13
N GLY A 9 -8.80 9.57 1.03
CA GLY A 9 -10.08 8.89 1.20
C GLY A 9 -11.34 9.76 1.16
N GLN A 10 -11.24 11.05 0.79
CA GLN A 10 -12.36 12.01 0.91
C GLN A 10 -13.65 11.50 0.24
N LYS A 11 -13.56 11.01 -1.00
CA LYS A 11 -14.75 10.55 -1.72
C LYS A 11 -15.32 9.26 -1.13
N LEU A 12 -14.46 8.36 -0.64
CA LEU A 12 -14.87 7.15 0.09
C LEU A 12 -15.59 7.52 1.38
N ALA A 13 -15.00 8.40 2.20
CA ALA A 13 -15.61 8.88 3.43
C ALA A 13 -16.98 9.56 3.20
N ILE A 14 -17.12 10.34 2.11
CA ILE A 14 -18.40 10.95 1.73
C ILE A 14 -19.43 9.91 1.30
N ALA A 15 -19.01 8.87 0.56
CA ALA A 15 -19.90 7.80 0.13
C ALA A 15 -20.38 6.97 1.34
N GLN A 16 -19.47 6.58 2.21
CA GLN A 16 -19.75 5.79 3.41
C GLN A 16 -20.63 6.55 4.41
N ALA A 17 -20.51 7.88 4.52
CA ALA A 17 -21.34 8.67 5.45
C ALA A 17 -22.86 8.57 5.16
N LYS A 18 -23.25 8.04 3.99
CA LYS A 18 -24.64 7.77 3.62
C LYS A 18 -25.01 6.28 3.70
N ASP A 19 -24.07 5.42 4.10
CA ASP A 19 -24.31 3.99 4.26
C ASP A 19 -25.20 3.73 5.48
N GLN A 20 -26.25 2.93 5.29
CA GLN A 20 -27.19 2.58 6.37
C GLN A 20 -26.54 1.77 7.50
N TYR A 21 -25.41 1.12 7.23
CA TYR A 21 -24.61 0.34 8.18
C TYR A 21 -23.42 1.13 8.74
N TRP A 22 -23.31 2.43 8.47
CA TRP A 22 -22.20 3.28 8.94
C TRP A 22 -21.83 3.07 10.42
N ASN A 23 -22.82 3.04 11.31
CA ASN A 23 -22.61 2.87 12.76
C ASN A 23 -22.14 1.46 13.16
N GLN A 24 -22.08 0.49 12.25
CA GLN A 24 -21.50 -0.84 12.51
C GLN A 24 -19.99 -0.87 12.31
N PHE A 25 -19.45 0.05 11.49
CA PHE A 25 -18.04 0.09 11.10
C PHE A 25 -17.32 1.34 11.61
N VAL A 26 -18.09 2.39 11.92
CA VAL A 26 -17.59 3.67 12.42
C VAL A 26 -18.12 3.93 13.82
N GLU A 27 -17.21 4.03 14.77
CA GLU A 27 -17.50 4.29 16.18
C GLU A 27 -17.62 5.79 16.41
N THR A 28 -18.79 6.27 16.84
CA THR A 28 -19.08 7.71 16.93
C THR A 28 -19.15 8.24 18.37
N SER A 29 -18.89 7.39 19.38
CA SER A 29 -18.94 7.74 20.81
C SER A 29 -17.97 8.85 21.23
N SER A 30 -16.87 9.05 20.50
CA SER A 30 -15.89 10.13 20.74
C SER A 30 -15.16 10.47 19.45
N PHE A 31 -14.51 11.64 19.40
CA PHE A 31 -13.72 12.01 18.23
C PHE A 31 -12.53 11.07 18.03
N GLU A 32 -11.90 10.58 19.10
CA GLU A 32 -10.80 9.63 19.04
C GLU A 32 -11.24 8.28 18.48
N ALA A 33 -12.32 7.71 19.01
CA ALA A 33 -12.87 6.45 18.50
C ALA A 33 -13.34 6.58 17.04
N PHE A 34 -13.89 7.75 16.69
CA PHE A 34 -14.23 8.08 15.31
C PHE A 34 -13.01 8.16 14.41
N ALA A 35 -11.95 8.85 14.81
CA ALA A 35 -10.74 9.00 14.01
C ALA A 35 -10.07 7.63 13.72
N GLU A 36 -10.05 6.73 14.70
CA GLU A 36 -9.52 5.37 14.54
C GLU A 36 -10.38 4.49 13.64
N SER A 37 -11.68 4.39 13.94
CA SER A 37 -12.60 3.55 13.15
C SER A 37 -12.74 4.04 11.71
N MET A 38 -12.72 5.36 11.48
CA MET A 38 -12.69 5.94 10.14
C MET A 38 -11.45 5.57 9.34
N MET A 39 -10.28 5.38 9.98
CA MET A 39 -9.11 4.88 9.23
C MET A 39 -9.36 3.47 8.75
N VAL A 40 -9.78 2.58 9.65
CA VAL A 40 -10.04 1.17 9.31
C VAL A 40 -11.08 1.12 8.19
N ALA A 41 -12.17 1.85 8.34
CA ALA A 41 -13.22 1.94 7.34
C ALA A 41 -12.70 2.43 5.97
N ILE A 42 -11.77 3.38 5.92
CA ILE A 42 -11.19 3.85 4.65
C ILE A 42 -10.20 2.85 4.06
N HIS A 43 -9.42 2.16 4.91
CA HIS A 43 -8.54 1.09 4.48
C HIS A 43 -9.35 -0.05 3.84
N GLU A 44 -10.33 -0.57 4.55
CA GLU A 44 -11.15 -1.70 4.10
C GLU A 44 -12.04 -1.33 2.90
N GLU A 45 -12.63 -0.13 2.86
CA GLU A 45 -13.39 0.27 1.67
C GLU A 45 -12.52 0.56 0.46
N THR A 46 -11.22 0.83 0.65
CA THR A 46 -10.31 0.88 -0.49
C THR A 46 -10.20 -0.51 -1.11
N HIS A 47 -10.11 -1.57 -0.30
CA HIS A 47 -10.17 -2.95 -0.83
C HIS A 47 -11.48 -3.18 -1.59
N MET A 48 -12.63 -2.81 -1.03
CA MET A 48 -13.93 -2.99 -1.70
C MET A 48 -14.02 -2.19 -3.01
N TRP A 49 -13.54 -0.95 -3.02
CA TRP A 49 -13.53 -0.12 -4.22
C TRP A 49 -12.57 -0.67 -5.30
N ASP A 50 -11.39 -1.14 -4.90
CA ASP A 50 -10.38 -1.75 -5.78
C ASP A 50 -10.84 -3.13 -6.30
N LEU A 51 -11.77 -3.80 -5.60
CA LEU A 51 -12.32 -5.12 -5.92
C LEU A 51 -13.69 -5.10 -6.63
N ASP A 52 -14.23 -3.92 -6.95
CA ASP A 52 -15.42 -3.76 -7.77
C ASP A 52 -15.23 -4.26 -9.22
N GLY A 53 -16.07 -5.20 -9.64
CA GLY A 53 -15.98 -5.88 -10.94
C GLY A 53 -16.10 -4.99 -12.19
N SER A 54 -16.49 -3.71 -12.05
CA SER A 54 -16.44 -2.75 -13.16
C SER A 54 -15.04 -2.19 -13.46
N ARG A 55 -14.08 -2.39 -12.54
CA ARG A 55 -12.71 -1.81 -12.60
C ARG A 55 -11.61 -2.84 -12.42
N THR A 56 -11.95 -4.00 -11.89
CA THR A 56 -11.04 -5.08 -11.51
C THR A 56 -11.59 -6.41 -11.97
N GLU A 57 -10.70 -7.36 -12.13
CA GLU A 57 -11.06 -8.76 -12.29
C GLU A 57 -9.91 -9.54 -11.70
N TRP A 58 -10.21 -10.45 -10.77
CA TRP A 58 -9.21 -11.16 -9.99
C TRP A 58 -8.07 -11.70 -10.86
N ASP A 59 -6.83 -11.34 -10.51
CA ASP A 59 -5.58 -11.67 -11.22
C ASP A 59 -5.48 -11.23 -12.69
N LYS A 60 -6.47 -10.51 -13.24
CA LYS A 60 -6.42 -9.94 -14.59
C LYS A 60 -6.19 -8.43 -14.57
N TYR A 61 -6.99 -7.71 -13.79
CA TYR A 61 -6.95 -6.25 -13.68
C TYR A 61 -7.05 -5.84 -12.22
N THR A 62 -6.35 -4.77 -11.85
CA THR A 62 -6.56 -4.07 -10.59
C THR A 62 -6.94 -2.61 -10.82
N ALA A 63 -7.40 -1.96 -9.76
CA ALA A 63 -7.58 -0.52 -9.70
C ALA A 63 -6.85 0.03 -8.49
N SER A 64 -6.60 1.34 -8.50
CA SER A 64 -6.08 2.03 -7.33
C SER A 64 -6.56 3.45 -7.28
N TRP A 65 -7.11 3.77 -6.11
CA TRP A 65 -7.36 5.14 -5.71
C TRP A 65 -6.07 5.82 -5.24
N ILE A 66 -5.61 6.85 -5.97
CA ILE A 66 -4.33 7.52 -5.68
C ILE A 66 -4.54 8.72 -4.75
N ASN A 67 -5.49 9.58 -5.07
CA ASN A 67 -5.87 10.76 -4.27
C ASN A 67 -7.27 11.25 -4.66
N ALA A 68 -7.77 12.34 -4.08
CA ALA A 68 -9.10 12.87 -4.35
C ALA A 68 -9.42 13.14 -5.85
N GLY A 69 -8.41 13.46 -6.66
CA GLY A 69 -8.54 13.80 -8.08
C GLY A 69 -8.04 12.73 -9.05
N GLN A 70 -7.31 11.72 -8.59
CA GLN A 70 -6.63 10.76 -9.45
C GLN A 70 -6.97 9.32 -9.05
N GLN A 71 -7.37 8.55 -10.05
CA GLN A 71 -7.59 7.11 -9.98
C GLN A 71 -6.86 6.44 -11.15
N MET A 72 -6.41 5.22 -10.96
CA MET A 72 -5.91 4.36 -12.02
C MET A 72 -6.77 3.10 -12.06
N THR A 73 -7.43 2.84 -13.18
CA THR A 73 -8.33 1.68 -13.34
C THR A 73 -7.88 0.77 -14.47
N ASN A 74 -8.33 -0.49 -14.41
CA ASN A 74 -8.04 -1.50 -15.41
C ASN A 74 -6.52 -1.63 -15.65
N ILE A 75 -5.74 -1.72 -14.57
CA ILE A 75 -4.29 -1.93 -14.60
C ILE A 75 -4.05 -3.42 -14.82
N PRO A 76 -3.48 -3.85 -15.97
CA PRO A 76 -3.31 -5.27 -16.26
C PRO A 76 -2.27 -5.93 -15.35
N LEU A 77 -2.60 -7.10 -14.80
CA LEU A 77 -1.74 -7.87 -13.89
C LEU A 77 -1.21 -9.17 -14.49
N TYR A 78 -1.84 -9.67 -15.55
CA TYR A 78 -1.38 -10.84 -16.31
C TYR A 78 -1.12 -12.11 -15.50
N ALA A 79 -1.94 -12.36 -14.46
CA ALA A 79 -2.02 -13.61 -13.72
C ALA A 79 -0.73 -14.11 -13.04
N GLY A 80 0.25 -13.23 -12.78
CA GLY A 80 1.56 -13.45 -12.14
C GLY A 80 1.90 -14.81 -11.51
N PHE A 81 2.30 -14.80 -10.25
CA PHE A 81 2.72 -15.98 -9.49
C PHE A 81 2.43 -15.76 -7.99
N PRO A 82 2.35 -16.83 -7.18
CA PRO A 82 2.07 -16.72 -5.74
C PRO A 82 3.02 -15.77 -5.02
N ARG A 83 2.49 -14.78 -4.30
CA ARG A 83 3.31 -13.77 -3.60
C ARG A 83 4.20 -14.38 -2.52
N LYS A 84 3.86 -15.56 -1.99
CA LYS A 84 4.74 -16.32 -1.07
C LYS A 84 6.12 -16.65 -1.68
N GLU A 85 6.29 -16.64 -2.99
CA GLU A 85 7.59 -16.87 -3.64
C GLU A 85 8.65 -15.82 -3.30
N ILE A 86 8.25 -14.66 -2.76
CA ILE A 86 9.18 -13.62 -2.29
C ILE A 86 9.79 -13.93 -0.92
N LEU A 87 9.18 -14.84 -0.15
CA LEU A 87 9.57 -15.15 1.23
C LEU A 87 11.06 -15.52 1.37
N PRO A 88 11.68 -16.29 0.45
CA PRO A 88 13.12 -16.57 0.52
C PRO A 88 14.02 -15.34 0.41
N LEU A 89 13.55 -14.20 -0.10
CA LEU A 89 14.33 -12.95 -0.15
C LEU A 89 14.27 -12.16 1.17
N ILE A 90 13.36 -12.51 2.09
CA ILE A 90 13.24 -11.90 3.41
C ILE A 90 14.14 -12.67 4.37
N LYS A 91 15.27 -12.06 4.77
CA LYS A 91 16.30 -12.67 5.64
C LYS A 91 16.33 -12.12 7.06
N ASP A 92 15.48 -11.13 7.33
CA ASP A 92 15.29 -10.51 8.63
C ASP A 92 13.92 -10.87 9.21
N LYS A 93 13.64 -10.39 10.42
CA LYS A 93 12.34 -10.56 11.09
C LYS A 93 11.59 -9.24 11.25
N LEU A 94 11.90 -8.23 10.41
CA LEU A 94 11.36 -6.88 10.61
C LEU A 94 9.85 -6.83 10.38
N SER A 95 9.34 -7.64 9.45
CA SER A 95 7.94 -7.72 9.04
C SER A 95 7.27 -9.05 9.42
N ASP A 96 7.78 -9.77 10.44
CA ASP A 96 7.40 -11.18 10.69
C ASP A 96 5.88 -11.39 10.89
N ASP A 97 5.18 -10.50 11.59
CA ASP A 97 3.73 -10.59 11.77
C ASP A 97 2.99 -10.50 10.42
N MET A 98 3.39 -9.56 9.57
CA MET A 98 2.81 -9.38 8.23
C MET A 98 3.23 -10.49 7.27
N ASP A 99 4.46 -11.00 7.38
CA ASP A 99 4.91 -12.15 6.60
C ASP A 99 4.07 -13.39 6.97
N GLY A 100 3.67 -13.50 8.24
CA GLY A 100 2.73 -14.51 8.75
C GLY A 100 1.39 -14.45 8.02
N ILE A 101 0.79 -13.27 7.96
CA ILE A 101 -0.55 -13.05 7.38
C ILE A 101 -0.52 -13.13 5.85
N TYR A 102 0.43 -12.45 5.20
CA TYR A 102 0.36 -12.24 3.75
C TYR A 102 1.16 -13.25 2.94
N LEU A 103 2.21 -13.85 3.50
CA LEU A 103 3.12 -14.72 2.75
C LEU A 103 3.07 -16.18 3.21
N ARG A 104 2.94 -16.43 4.51
CA ARG A 104 2.99 -17.79 5.08
C ARG A 104 1.62 -18.43 5.26
N ASP A 105 0.58 -17.64 5.47
CA ASP A 105 -0.78 -18.15 5.40
C ASP A 105 -1.04 -18.78 4.02
N LYS A 106 -1.79 -19.88 4.02
CA LYS A 106 -1.99 -20.70 2.83
C LYS A 106 -2.75 -19.95 1.74
N GLN A 107 -3.86 -19.32 2.10
CA GLN A 107 -4.73 -18.64 1.14
C GLN A 107 -4.09 -17.33 0.70
N GLN A 108 -3.68 -16.52 1.67
CA GLN A 108 -3.10 -15.21 1.43
C GLN A 108 -1.77 -15.34 0.68
N GLY A 109 -0.92 -16.32 1.00
CA GLY A 109 0.34 -16.55 0.30
C GLY A 109 0.18 -16.97 -1.17
N ASP A 110 -0.96 -17.57 -1.52
CA ASP A 110 -1.30 -17.99 -2.89
C ASP A 110 -1.86 -16.86 -3.75
N TYR A 111 -2.15 -15.68 -3.19
CA TYR A 111 -2.52 -14.51 -3.99
C TYR A 111 -1.36 -14.03 -4.85
N HIS A 112 -1.63 -13.60 -6.09
CA HIS A 112 -0.59 -13.13 -6.99
C HIS A 112 -0.31 -11.63 -6.81
N LEU A 113 0.15 -10.95 -7.86
CA LEU A 113 0.39 -9.49 -7.85
C LEU A 113 -0.83 -8.70 -7.39
N GLN A 114 -2.06 -9.19 -7.63
CA GLN A 114 -3.29 -8.55 -7.15
C GLN A 114 -3.26 -8.36 -5.63
N GLY A 115 -2.95 -9.42 -4.88
CA GLY A 115 -2.88 -9.37 -3.41
C GLY A 115 -1.76 -8.46 -2.89
N VAL A 116 -0.66 -8.31 -3.64
CA VAL A 116 0.39 -7.32 -3.32
C VAL A 116 -0.10 -5.90 -3.59
N THR A 117 -0.81 -5.68 -4.69
CA THR A 117 -1.30 -4.34 -5.06
C THR A 117 -2.42 -3.84 -4.16
N ALA A 118 -3.35 -4.71 -3.75
CA ALA A 118 -4.50 -4.36 -2.94
C ALA A 118 -4.07 -3.83 -1.56
N GLU A 119 -3.24 -4.59 -0.84
CA GLU A 119 -2.74 -4.20 0.48
C GLU A 119 -1.88 -2.93 0.45
N LEU A 120 -1.05 -2.78 -0.58
CA LEU A 120 -0.27 -1.56 -0.75
C LEU A 120 -1.18 -0.34 -0.97
N ASN A 121 -2.20 -0.48 -1.83
CA ASN A 121 -3.08 0.64 -2.12
C ASN A 121 -3.94 1.02 -0.90
N ALA A 122 -4.53 0.04 -0.22
CA ALA A 122 -5.30 0.25 1.01
C ALA A 122 -4.44 0.87 2.12
N GLY A 123 -3.22 0.37 2.32
CA GLY A 123 -2.25 0.95 3.26
C GLY A 123 -1.94 2.41 2.97
N LEU A 124 -1.82 2.79 1.69
CA LEU A 124 -1.54 4.16 1.27
C LEU A 124 -2.79 5.05 1.22
N MET A 125 -3.99 4.50 1.42
CA MET A 125 -5.21 5.27 1.70
C MET A 125 -5.38 5.51 3.21
N GLY A 126 -5.02 4.52 4.04
CA GLY A 126 -5.04 4.61 5.49
C GLY A 126 -3.95 5.52 6.08
N LEU A 127 -2.69 5.37 5.66
CA LEU A 127 -1.56 6.15 6.23
C LEU A 127 -1.76 7.67 6.13
N PRO A 128 -2.17 8.25 4.97
CA PRO A 128 -2.46 9.68 4.88
C PRO A 128 -3.57 10.13 5.83
N ALA A 129 -4.63 9.32 5.97
CA ALA A 129 -5.75 9.62 6.84
C ALA A 129 -5.27 9.75 8.29
N VAL A 130 -4.56 8.75 8.81
CA VAL A 130 -4.08 8.78 10.21
C VAL A 130 -3.02 9.82 10.45
N THR A 131 -2.19 10.13 9.45
CA THR A 131 -1.15 11.15 9.60
C THR A 131 -1.77 12.51 9.95
N VAL A 132 -2.90 12.87 9.35
CA VAL A 132 -3.54 14.17 9.55
C VAL A 132 -4.40 14.24 10.83
N VAL A 133 -4.78 13.10 11.39
CA VAL A 133 -5.55 13.00 12.66
C VAL A 133 -4.76 12.35 13.78
N GLN A 134 -3.44 12.27 13.64
CA GLN A 134 -2.57 11.50 14.52
C GLN A 134 -2.80 11.79 16.00
N GLU A 135 -3.09 13.04 16.37
CA GLU A 135 -3.27 13.48 17.76
C GLU A 135 -4.43 12.75 18.47
N TYR A 136 -5.39 12.25 17.70
CA TYR A 136 -6.60 11.59 18.17
C TYR A 136 -6.55 10.07 18.12
N ILE A 137 -5.52 9.50 17.49
CA ILE A 137 -5.28 8.05 17.53
C ILE A 137 -4.81 7.68 18.95
N LYS A 138 -5.39 6.69 19.60
CA LYS A 138 -5.06 6.23 20.96
C LYS A 138 -4.95 4.70 21.06
N GLY A 139 -5.56 3.96 20.15
CA GLY A 139 -5.63 2.50 20.11
C GLY A 139 -4.74 1.83 19.06
N ILE A 140 -4.87 0.50 18.99
CA ILE A 140 -4.03 -0.41 18.20
C ILE A 140 -4.38 -0.39 16.70
N GLY A 141 -5.63 -0.09 16.33
CA GLY A 141 -6.11 -0.24 14.95
C GLY A 141 -5.34 0.59 13.93
N ALA A 142 -4.92 1.80 14.29
CA ALA A 142 -4.19 2.73 13.41
C ALA A 142 -2.69 2.77 13.65
N SER A 143 -2.20 2.10 14.69
CA SER A 143 -0.82 2.24 15.16
C SER A 143 0.21 1.50 14.31
N ASN A 144 -0.21 0.73 13.31
CA ASN A 144 0.68 0.00 12.39
C ASN A 144 0.61 0.52 10.94
N SER A 145 -0.02 1.69 10.71
CA SER A 145 -0.24 2.22 9.36
C SER A 145 1.08 2.44 8.58
N ARG A 146 2.17 2.82 9.28
CA ARG A 146 3.51 2.93 8.68
C ARG A 146 4.06 1.56 8.30
N ASP A 147 3.89 0.55 9.15
CA ASP A 147 4.33 -0.83 8.87
C ASP A 147 3.62 -1.39 7.65
N ILE A 148 2.30 -1.17 7.52
CA ILE A 148 1.51 -1.67 6.38
C ILE A 148 2.05 -1.07 5.08
N ALA A 149 2.23 0.25 5.04
CA ALA A 149 2.75 0.93 3.85
C ALA A 149 4.19 0.50 3.51
N ALA A 150 5.08 0.48 4.51
CA ALA A 150 6.49 0.12 4.30
C ALA A 150 6.64 -1.34 3.87
N THR A 151 5.91 -2.27 4.50
CA THR A 151 6.00 -3.70 4.24
C THR A 151 5.40 -4.08 2.90
N ASN A 152 4.22 -3.56 2.55
CA ASN A 152 3.62 -3.89 1.25
C ASN A 152 4.38 -3.25 0.08
N LEU A 153 5.03 -2.10 0.27
CA LEU A 153 5.99 -1.61 -0.73
C LEU A 153 7.18 -2.57 -0.86
N ARG A 154 7.72 -3.07 0.26
CA ARG A 154 8.78 -4.08 0.25
C ARG A 154 8.36 -5.30 -0.57
N TYR A 155 7.14 -5.79 -0.35
CA TYR A 155 6.62 -6.94 -1.08
C TYR A 155 6.53 -6.69 -2.57
N LEU A 156 6.07 -5.51 -3.01
CA LEU A 156 6.08 -5.15 -4.43
C LEU A 156 7.51 -5.21 -5.01
N LEU A 157 8.49 -4.60 -4.34
CA LEU A 157 9.88 -4.57 -4.80
C LEU A 157 10.48 -5.98 -4.88
N LEU A 158 10.24 -6.82 -3.87
CA LEU A 158 10.69 -8.21 -3.87
C LEU A 158 9.97 -9.06 -4.92
N TYR A 159 8.69 -8.82 -5.15
CA TYR A 159 7.90 -9.49 -6.18
C TYR A 159 8.44 -9.17 -7.57
N LEU A 160 8.78 -7.90 -7.85
CA LEU A 160 9.44 -7.52 -9.11
C LEU A 160 10.81 -8.19 -9.28
N ARG A 161 11.57 -8.37 -8.19
CA ARG A 161 12.85 -9.11 -8.23
C ARG A 161 12.65 -10.58 -8.58
N VAL A 162 11.69 -11.24 -7.93
CA VAL A 162 11.35 -12.64 -8.24
C VAL A 162 10.81 -12.77 -9.66
N ALA A 163 9.98 -11.82 -10.12
CA ALA A 163 9.48 -11.79 -11.49
C ALA A 163 10.64 -11.80 -12.49
N LYS A 164 11.62 -10.91 -12.30
CA LYS A 164 12.80 -10.82 -13.18
C LYS A 164 13.68 -12.08 -13.14
N ASP A 165 13.92 -12.61 -11.95
CA ASP A 165 14.87 -13.71 -11.73
C ASP A 165 14.31 -15.08 -12.14
N LYS A 166 13.02 -15.33 -11.87
CA LYS A 166 12.41 -16.67 -12.00
C LYS A 166 11.29 -16.76 -13.02
N HIS A 167 10.67 -15.63 -13.38
CA HIS A 167 9.51 -15.59 -14.27
C HIS A 167 9.76 -14.65 -15.46
N PRO A 168 10.79 -14.89 -16.30
CA PRO A 168 11.26 -13.94 -17.32
C PRO A 168 10.18 -13.58 -18.35
N ASP A 169 9.31 -14.52 -18.73
CA ASP A 169 8.20 -14.26 -19.66
C ASP A 169 7.17 -13.31 -19.04
N TYR A 170 6.82 -13.55 -17.77
CA TYR A 170 5.93 -12.67 -17.02
C TYR A 170 6.55 -11.29 -16.84
N TRP A 171 7.82 -11.21 -16.43
CA TRP A 171 8.58 -9.97 -16.32
C TRP A 171 8.60 -9.18 -17.63
N ALA A 172 8.90 -9.81 -18.76
CA ALA A 172 8.88 -9.18 -20.07
C ALA A 172 7.49 -8.59 -20.40
N LYS A 173 6.42 -9.27 -19.99
CA LYS A 173 5.05 -8.80 -20.16
C LYS A 173 4.75 -7.58 -19.29
N ILE A 174 4.98 -7.65 -17.98
CA ILE A 174 4.69 -6.54 -17.06
C ILE A 174 5.60 -5.33 -17.25
N LYS A 175 6.86 -5.52 -17.65
CA LYS A 175 7.82 -4.44 -17.93
C LYS A 175 7.45 -3.66 -19.19
N ASN A 176 6.64 -4.22 -20.08
CA ASN A 176 6.11 -3.54 -21.26
C ASN A 176 4.72 -2.93 -21.05
N GLU A 177 4.14 -3.05 -19.85
CA GLU A 177 2.81 -2.52 -19.52
C GLU A 177 2.91 -1.10 -18.92
N PRO A 178 2.58 -0.04 -19.67
CA PRO A 178 2.78 1.34 -19.20
C PRO A 178 1.97 1.65 -17.94
N LYS A 179 0.73 1.16 -17.83
CA LYS A 179 -0.12 1.47 -16.67
C LYS A 179 0.45 0.88 -15.38
N LEU A 180 1.00 -0.33 -15.44
CA LEU A 180 1.55 -1.00 -14.28
C LEU A 180 2.89 -0.36 -13.86
N ARG A 181 3.69 0.10 -14.82
CA ARG A 181 4.92 0.88 -14.56
C ARG A 181 4.62 2.19 -13.86
N ASP A 182 3.67 2.96 -14.41
CA ASP A 182 3.26 4.24 -13.83
C ASP A 182 2.66 4.04 -12.44
N TRP A 183 1.89 2.97 -12.24
CA TRP A 183 1.33 2.60 -10.95
C TRP A 183 2.44 2.28 -9.94
N ALA A 184 3.40 1.41 -10.29
CA ALA A 184 4.49 1.02 -9.38
C ALA A 184 5.33 2.24 -8.96
N LEU A 185 5.65 3.13 -9.90
CA LEU A 185 6.33 4.38 -9.58
C LEU A 185 5.50 5.28 -8.67
N THR A 186 4.20 5.43 -8.97
CA THR A 186 3.28 6.24 -8.17
C THR A 186 3.20 5.73 -6.74
N GLN A 187 3.05 4.41 -6.54
CA GLN A 187 2.97 3.84 -5.20
C GLN A 187 4.30 3.99 -4.43
N PHE A 188 5.45 3.81 -5.10
CA PHE A 188 6.75 4.05 -4.47
C PHE A 188 6.89 5.50 -3.98
N LEU A 189 6.64 6.49 -4.85
CA LEU A 189 6.75 7.91 -4.50
C LEU A 189 5.74 8.33 -3.43
N ARG A 190 4.51 7.81 -3.52
CA ARG A 190 3.45 8.07 -2.53
C ARG A 190 3.80 7.47 -1.17
N THR A 191 4.37 6.26 -1.15
CA THR A 191 4.86 5.63 0.09
C THR A 191 5.98 6.46 0.70
N ALA A 192 6.97 6.87 -0.10
CA ALA A 192 8.07 7.73 0.34
C ALA A 192 7.56 9.01 1.00
N TYR A 193 6.64 9.71 0.33
CA TYR A 193 6.06 10.96 0.80
C TYR A 193 5.36 10.77 2.14
N TRP A 194 4.48 9.78 2.26
CA TRP A 194 3.69 9.61 3.47
C TRP A 194 4.49 9.03 4.64
N LEU A 195 5.51 8.21 4.38
CA LEU A 195 6.45 7.79 5.42
C LEU A 195 7.31 8.96 5.93
N GLU A 196 7.68 9.91 5.08
CA GLU A 196 8.33 11.15 5.53
C GLU A 196 7.36 12.00 6.38
N LYS A 197 6.14 12.25 5.89
CA LYS A 197 5.16 13.10 6.60
C LYS A 197 4.70 12.52 7.93
N SER A 198 4.67 11.20 8.06
CA SER A 198 4.31 10.54 9.32
C SER A 198 5.50 10.24 10.24
N ALA A 199 6.74 10.55 9.84
CA ALA A 199 7.93 10.26 10.64
C ALA A 199 7.92 10.90 12.05
N PRO A 200 7.43 12.15 12.25
CA PRO A 200 7.31 12.74 13.59
C PRO A 200 6.40 11.95 14.54
N TYR A 201 5.58 11.04 14.00
CA TYR A 201 4.60 10.23 14.73
C TYR A 201 4.95 8.73 14.67
N SER A 202 6.21 8.38 14.39
CA SER A 202 6.64 6.99 14.18
C SER A 202 6.31 6.08 15.38
N GLY A 203 6.54 6.54 16.61
CA GLY A 203 6.20 5.80 17.83
C GLY A 203 4.71 5.62 18.10
N LYS A 204 3.84 6.23 17.27
CA LYS A 204 2.38 6.18 17.39
C LYS A 204 1.72 5.49 16.20
N LEU A 205 2.25 5.69 15.00
CA LEU A 205 1.68 5.22 13.74
C LEU A 205 2.46 4.04 13.14
N GLY A 206 3.51 3.57 13.79
CA GLY A 206 4.21 2.35 13.42
C GLY A 206 4.88 1.65 14.58
N SER A 207 5.30 0.41 14.33
CA SER A 207 6.19 -0.32 15.21
C SER A 207 7.61 0.26 15.18
N PRO A 208 8.48 -0.12 16.14
CA PRO A 208 9.90 0.21 16.10
C PRO A 208 10.65 -0.29 14.84
N ASN A 209 10.04 -1.17 14.04
CA ASN A 209 10.64 -1.70 12.82
C ASN A 209 10.25 -0.93 11.55
N ALA A 210 9.21 -0.09 11.56
CA ALA A 210 8.70 0.57 10.36
C ALA A 210 9.79 1.35 9.59
N ASP A 211 10.68 2.04 10.30
CA ASP A 211 11.79 2.79 9.70
C ASP A 211 12.86 1.86 9.12
N LYS A 212 13.16 0.75 9.81
CA LYS A 212 14.10 -0.27 9.32
C LYS A 212 13.57 -1.00 8.08
N ILE A 213 12.26 -1.28 8.03
CA ILE A 213 11.61 -1.83 6.83
C ILE A 213 11.71 -0.82 5.70
N THR A 214 11.46 0.47 6.00
CA THR A 214 11.61 1.55 5.02
C THR A 214 13.03 1.58 4.47
N GLU A 215 14.07 1.50 5.29
CA GLU A 215 15.46 1.40 4.83
C GLU A 215 15.69 0.23 3.86
N LYS A 216 15.09 -0.94 4.11
CA LYS A 216 15.18 -2.09 3.17
C LYS A 216 14.57 -1.78 1.82
N ASN A 217 13.52 -0.95 1.73
CA ASN A 217 12.94 -0.56 0.44
C ASN A 217 13.92 0.26 -0.42
N TYR A 218 14.87 0.95 0.22
CA TYR A 218 15.90 1.75 -0.45
C TYR A 218 17.22 0.99 -0.64
N ALA A 219 17.27 -0.32 -0.36
CA ALA A 219 18.43 -1.14 -0.69
C ALA A 219 18.75 -1.04 -2.20
N PRO A 220 20.03 -1.01 -2.61
CA PRO A 220 20.41 -0.78 -4.00
C PRO A 220 19.72 -1.71 -5.01
N GLU A 221 19.54 -2.98 -4.65
CA GLU A 221 18.88 -3.97 -5.49
C GLU A 221 17.37 -3.74 -5.65
N ASN A 222 16.73 -3.13 -4.64
CA ASN A 222 15.31 -2.79 -4.68
C ASN A 222 15.07 -1.47 -5.45
N ILE A 223 15.98 -0.51 -5.35
CA ILE A 223 15.94 0.69 -6.20
C ILE A 223 16.21 0.30 -7.66
N SER A 224 17.25 -0.49 -7.91
CA SER A 224 17.61 -0.94 -9.26
C SER A 224 16.45 -1.67 -9.96
N ILE A 225 15.73 -2.56 -9.26
CA ILE A 225 14.59 -3.26 -9.87
C ILE A 225 13.42 -2.32 -10.19
N LEU A 226 13.15 -1.33 -9.34
CA LEU A 226 12.11 -0.32 -9.57
C LEU A 226 12.47 0.55 -10.77
N GLU A 227 13.69 1.06 -10.83
CA GLU A 227 14.14 1.91 -11.92
C GLU A 227 14.16 1.17 -13.25
N GLU A 228 14.57 -0.10 -13.25
CA GLU A 228 14.52 -0.94 -14.43
C GLU A 228 13.07 -1.22 -14.86
N PHE A 229 12.19 -1.54 -13.91
CA PHE A 229 10.78 -1.81 -14.20
C PHE A 229 10.09 -0.58 -14.78
N THR A 230 10.26 0.56 -14.13
CA THR A 230 9.56 1.81 -14.46
C THR A 230 10.22 2.57 -15.61
N GLY A 231 11.52 2.36 -15.85
CA GLY A 231 12.31 3.18 -16.78
C GLY A 231 12.46 4.63 -16.30
N ARG A 232 12.42 4.85 -14.98
CA ARG A 232 12.54 6.17 -14.34
C ARG A 232 13.54 6.09 -13.20
N LYS A 233 14.37 7.12 -13.07
CA LYS A 233 15.27 7.27 -11.92
C LYS A 233 14.51 7.87 -10.75
N VAL A 234 14.80 7.38 -9.55
CA VAL A 234 14.19 7.90 -8.31
C VAL A 234 15.27 8.48 -7.41
N ARG A 235 15.00 9.64 -6.79
CA ARG A 235 15.92 10.18 -5.79
C ARG A 235 15.81 9.38 -4.49
N THR A 236 16.97 9.00 -3.97
CA THR A 236 17.10 8.23 -2.72
C THR A 236 17.65 9.07 -1.57
N ASP A 237 17.97 10.34 -1.81
CA ASP A 237 18.45 11.29 -0.81
C ASP A 237 17.29 11.83 0.07
N ALA A 238 17.60 12.78 0.97
CA ALA A 238 16.66 13.30 1.96
C ALA A 238 15.37 13.96 1.39
N GLN A 239 15.27 14.16 0.07
CA GLN A 239 14.03 14.53 -0.62
C GLN A 239 13.49 13.35 -1.43
N LYS A 240 13.14 12.26 -0.73
CA LYS A 240 12.72 10.95 -1.27
C LYS A 240 11.48 10.97 -2.19
N ASN A 241 10.96 12.14 -2.53
CA ASN A 241 9.65 12.34 -3.17
C ASN A 241 9.73 12.89 -4.60
N CYS A 242 10.93 13.04 -5.15
CA CYS A 242 11.12 13.56 -6.51
C CYS A 242 11.78 12.49 -7.41
N THR A 243 11.26 12.32 -8.63
CA THR A 243 12.00 11.67 -9.71
C THR A 243 13.19 12.55 -10.09
N ALA A 244 14.34 11.94 -10.39
CA ALA A 244 15.52 12.67 -10.86
C ALA A 244 15.37 13.11 -12.32
#